data_AF-A0A8S8Y331-F1
#
_entry.id   AF-A0A8S8Y331-F1
#
_cell.length_a   1.000
_cell.length_b   1.000
_cell.length_c   1.000
_cell.angle_alpha   90.00
_cell.angle_beta   90.00
_cell.angle_gamma   90.00
#
_symmetry.space_group_name_H-M   'P 1'
#
loop_
_entity.id
_entity.type
_entity.pdbx_description
1 polymer ?
#
loop_
_entity_poly.entity_id
_entity_poly.type
_entity_poly.pdbx_seq_one_letter_code
_entity_poly.pdbx_strand_id
1 'polypeptide(L)'
;MTGPVWVNTYNLTEDQITSIDLAEEAMDMLDLKKAEKILNKLKEEDPSCIPVLNILGHLHGRYLSDYEVAIGYYDQVLKLEPENAWARDERRKFRRYITY
;
A
#
# COMPACT_ATOMS: atom_id res chain seq x y z
N MET A 1 -26.84 3.46 13.10
CA MET A 1 -25.65 2.78 13.62
C MET A 1 -24.50 3.17 12.72
N THR A 2 -23.70 4.15 13.15
CA THR A 2 -22.49 4.55 12.42
C THR A 2 -21.44 3.49 12.71
N GLY A 3 -20.96 2.79 11.68
CA GLY A 3 -19.84 1.86 11.81
C GLY A 3 -18.58 2.56 12.35
N PRO A 4 -17.50 1.82 12.64
CA PRO A 4 -16.24 2.43 13.04
C PRO A 4 -15.86 3.51 12.03
N VAL A 5 -15.82 4.76 12.48
CA VAL A 5 -15.38 5.90 11.68
C VAL A 5 -13.90 5.64 11.41
N TRP A 6 -13.53 5.54 10.14
CA TRP A 6 -12.13 5.44 9.75
C TRP A 6 -11.38 6.64 10.35
N VAL A 7 -10.36 6.34 11.16
CA VAL A 7 -9.54 7.39 11.78
C VAL A 7 -8.41 7.68 10.81
N ASN A 8 -8.36 8.91 10.31
CA ASN A 8 -7.26 9.40 9.49
C ASN A 8 -5.99 9.57 10.32
N THR A 9 -5.33 8.46 10.67
CA THR A 9 -4.13 8.47 11.52
C THR A 9 -2.93 9.12 10.85
N TYR A 10 -2.97 9.32 9.53
CA TYR A 10 -1.87 9.86 8.73
C TYR A 10 -2.12 11.28 8.20
N ASN A 11 -3.18 11.96 8.68
CA ASN A 11 -3.55 13.31 8.25
C ASN A 11 -3.65 13.49 6.72
N LEU A 12 -4.15 12.46 6.02
CA LEU A 12 -4.38 12.50 4.58
C LEU A 12 -5.40 13.59 4.21
N THR A 13 -5.21 14.23 3.07
CA THR A 13 -6.24 15.13 2.51
C THR A 13 -7.43 14.34 1.99
N GLU A 14 -8.60 14.99 1.86
CA GLU A 14 -9.78 14.35 1.25
C GLU A 14 -9.50 13.83 -0.17
N ASP A 15 -8.70 14.57 -0.94
CA ASP A 15 -8.29 14.16 -2.29
C ASP A 15 -7.39 12.91 -2.27
N GLN A 16 -6.48 12.81 -1.30
CA GLN A 16 -5.63 11.63 -1.13
C GLN A 16 -6.45 10.41 -0.73
N ILE A 17 -7.40 10.56 0.20
CA ILE A 17 -8.31 9.49 0.63
C ILE A 17 -9.13 9.00 -0.57
N THR A 18 -9.75 9.92 -1.30
CA THR A 18 -10.55 9.60 -2.49
C THR A 18 -9.71 8.88 -3.55
N SER A 19 -8.47 9.33 -3.76
CA SER A 19 -7.57 8.69 -4.73
C SER A 19 -7.13 7.30 -4.29
N ILE A 20 -6.93 7.07 -2.98
CA ILE A 20 -6.65 5.75 -2.42
C ILE A 20 -7.85 4.83 -2.63
N ASP A 21 -9.06 5.27 -2.29
CA ASP A 21 -10.28 4.49 -2.48
C ASP A 21 -10.46 4.09 -3.95
N LEU A 22 -10.23 5.02 -4.87
CA LEU A 22 -10.27 4.75 -6.32
C LEU A 22 -9.19 3.77 -6.78
N ALA A 23 -8.01 3.78 -6.16
CA ALA A 23 -6.95 2.83 -6.46
C ALA A 23 -7.31 1.44 -5.95
N GLU A 24 -7.85 1.31 -4.74
CA GLU A 24 -8.31 0.04 -4.17
C GLU A 24 -9.47 -0.55 -4.98
N GLU A 25 -10.46 0.27 -5.37
CA GLU A 25 -11.54 -0.17 -6.26
C GLU A 25 -10.99 -0.66 -7.61
N ALA A 26 -10.00 0.04 -8.18
CA ALA A 26 -9.35 -0.40 -9.41
C ALA A 26 -8.62 -1.74 -9.22
N MET A 27 -8.00 -1.99 -8.06
CA MET A 27 -7.38 -3.28 -7.74
C MET A 27 -8.41 -4.41 -7.64
N ASP A 28 -9.55 -4.15 -7.00
CA ASP A 28 -10.66 -5.10 -6.89
C ASP A 28 -11.27 -5.43 -8.26
N MET A 29 -11.32 -4.44 -9.15
CA MET A 29 -11.75 -4.60 -10.54
C MET A 29 -10.65 -5.18 -11.46
N LEU A 30 -9.47 -5.53 -10.91
CA LEU A 30 -8.29 -6.02 -11.63
C LEU A 30 -7.74 -5.05 -12.70
N ASP A 31 -8.10 -3.77 -12.63
CA ASP A 31 -7.49 -2.71 -13.43
C ASP A 31 -6.19 -2.24 -12.76
N LEU A 32 -5.20 -3.16 -12.75
CA LEU A 32 -3.94 -2.97 -12.04
C LEU A 32 -3.13 -1.78 -12.58
N LYS A 33 -3.22 -1.50 -13.88
CA LYS A 33 -2.53 -0.36 -14.50
C LYS A 33 -3.08 0.98 -14.00
N LYS A 34 -4.40 1.07 -13.85
CA LYS A 34 -5.04 2.27 -13.30
C LYS A 34 -4.68 2.44 -11.83
N ALA A 35 -4.77 1.37 -11.03
CA ALA A 35 -4.38 1.39 -9.62
C ALA A 35 -2.93 1.85 -9.44
N GLU A 36 -1.99 1.22 -10.16
CA GLU A 36 -0.57 1.56 -10.12
C GLU A 36 -0.32 3.02 -10.48
N LYS A 37 -0.98 3.53 -11.52
CA LYS A 37 -0.85 4.93 -11.95
C LYS A 37 -1.30 5.90 -10.87
N ILE A 38 -2.44 5.64 -10.22
CA ILE A 38 -2.97 6.50 -9.15
C ILE A 38 -2.01 6.49 -7.96
N LEU A 39 -1.58 5.30 -7.52
CA LEU A 39 -0.69 5.15 -6.37
C LEU A 39 0.69 5.77 -6.61
N ASN A 40 1.25 5.64 -7.82
CA ASN A 40 2.51 6.29 -8.16
C ASN A 40 2.39 7.82 -8.13
N LYS A 41 1.27 8.39 -8.61
CA LYS A 41 1.04 9.83 -8.50
C LYS A 41 0.98 10.28 -7.03
N LEU A 42 0.26 9.55 -6.19
CA LEU A 42 0.19 9.86 -4.76
C LEU A 42 1.56 9.77 -4.07
N LYS A 43 2.37 8.79 -4.47
CA LYS A 43 3.75 8.63 -3.98
C LYS A 43 4.68 9.74 -4.46
N GLU A 44 4.48 10.29 -5.67
CA GLU A 44 5.24 11.45 -6.14
C GLU A 44 4.91 12.71 -5.32
N GLU A 45 3.64 12.88 -4.93
CA GLU A 45 3.19 13.98 -4.08
C GLU A 45 3.71 13.85 -2.64
N ASP A 46 3.65 12.64 -2.06
CA ASP A 46 4.24 12.32 -0.76
C ASP A 46 4.94 10.95 -0.78
N PRO A 47 6.28 10.94 -0.96
CA PRO A 47 7.07 9.71 -0.98
C PRO A 47 7.08 8.96 0.36
N SER A 48 6.70 9.62 1.45
CA SER A 48 6.69 9.07 2.81
C SER A 48 5.30 8.66 3.30
N CYS A 49 4.29 8.73 2.43
CA CYS A 49 2.93 8.36 2.78
C CYS A 49 2.81 6.84 3.04
N ILE A 50 2.77 6.46 4.31
CA ILE A 50 2.72 5.05 4.76
C ILE A 50 1.55 4.27 4.14
N PRO A 51 0.30 4.79 4.10
CA PRO A 51 -0.81 4.12 3.41
C PRO A 51 -0.51 3.78 1.95
N VAL A 52 0.00 4.76 1.19
CA VAL A 52 0.30 4.58 -0.25
C VAL A 52 1.40 3.54 -0.45
N LEU A 53 2.46 3.59 0.35
CA LEU A 53 3.55 2.60 0.29
C LEU A 53 3.06 1.18 0.63
N ASN A 54 2.17 1.04 1.63
CA ASN A 54 1.55 -0.24 1.97
C ASN A 54 0.68 -0.78 0.83
N ILE A 55 -0.14 0.08 0.20
CA ILE A 55 -1.00 -0.34 -0.92
C ILE A 55 -0.16 -0.71 -2.14
N LEU A 56 0.89 0.03 -2.46
CA LEU A 56 1.86 -0.34 -3.51
C LEU A 56 2.51 -1.70 -3.22
N GLY A 57 2.95 -1.92 -1.98
CA GLY A 57 3.49 -3.22 -1.56
C GLY A 57 2.47 -4.35 -1.74
N HIS A 58 1.21 -4.10 -1.41
CA HIS A 58 0.12 -5.06 -1.58
C HIS A 58 -0.18 -5.34 -3.07
N LEU A 59 -0.23 -4.30 -3.90
CA LEU A 59 -0.42 -4.40 -5.35
C LEU A 59 0.65 -5.28 -5.99
N HIS A 60 1.93 -4.95 -5.77
CA HIS A 60 3.04 -5.70 -6.34
C HIS A 60 3.07 -7.15 -5.83
N GLY A 61 2.90 -7.34 -4.51
CA GLY A 61 3.05 -8.67 -3.92
C GLY A 61 1.88 -9.60 -4.21
N ARG A 62 0.64 -9.11 -4.13
CA ARG A 62 -0.56 -9.94 -4.27
C ARG A 62 -1.02 -10.08 -5.72
N TYR A 63 -0.99 -9.00 -6.49
CA TYR A 63 -1.60 -8.98 -7.82
C TYR A 63 -0.56 -9.17 -8.93
N LEU A 64 0.64 -8.61 -8.79
CA LEU A 64 1.70 -8.73 -9.80
C LEU A 64 2.67 -9.88 -9.52
N SER A 65 2.68 -10.43 -8.30
CA SER A 65 3.67 -11.42 -7.83
C SER A 65 5.12 -10.92 -7.87
N ASP A 66 5.32 -9.60 -7.89
CA ASP A 66 6.64 -8.95 -7.81
C ASP A 66 7.07 -8.87 -6.34
N TYR A 67 7.43 -10.01 -5.76
CA TYR A 67 7.67 -10.13 -4.32
C TYR A 67 8.85 -9.28 -3.84
N GLU A 68 9.92 -9.15 -4.64
CA GLU A 68 11.08 -8.32 -4.33
C GLU A 68 10.68 -6.84 -4.20
N VAL A 69 9.86 -6.36 -5.13
CA VAL A 69 9.36 -4.98 -5.16
C VAL A 69 8.45 -4.74 -3.96
N ALA A 70 7.53 -5.68 -3.69
CA ALA A 70 6.63 -5.62 -2.54
C ALA A 70 7.41 -5.52 -1.22
N ILE A 71 8.43 -6.38 -1.02
CA ILE A 71 9.30 -6.35 0.17
C ILE A 71 10.01 -5.00 0.28
N GLY A 72 10.50 -4.45 -0.83
CA GLY A 72 11.15 -3.14 -0.85
C GLY A 72 10.23 -2.01 -0.38
N TYR A 73 8.94 -2.06 -0.71
CA TYR A 73 7.95 -1.12 -0.21
C TYR A 73 7.69 -1.29 1.29
N TYR A 74 7.48 -2.52 1.76
CA TYR A 74 7.28 -2.76 3.19
C TYR A 74 8.52 -2.44 4.04
N ASP A 75 9.73 -2.61 3.50
CA ASP A 75 10.95 -2.17 4.16
C ASP A 75 11.02 -0.65 4.30
N GLN A 76 10.49 0.12 3.34
CA GLN A 76 10.36 1.58 3.48
C GLN A 76 9.34 1.94 4.56
N VAL A 77 8.18 1.28 4.57
CA VAL A 77 7.17 1.49 5.62
C VAL A 77 7.76 1.22 6.99
N LEU A 78 8.47 0.11 7.18
CA LEU A 78 9.08 -0.25 8.47
C LEU A 78 10.26 0.65 8.87
N LYS A 79 10.85 1.41 7.94
CA LYS A 79 11.82 2.47 8.28
C LYS A 79 11.13 3.71 8.84
N LEU A 80 9.96 4.05 8.31
CA LEU A 80 9.17 5.20 8.73
C LEU A 80 8.38 4.90 10.01
N GLU A 81 7.79 3.71 10.08
CA GLU A 81 6.99 3.21 11.18
C GLU A 81 7.41 1.77 11.54
N PRO A 82 8.45 1.63 12.39
CA PRO A 82 8.97 0.32 12.79
C PRO A 82 7.94 -0.60 13.46
N GLU A 83 6.91 -0.01 14.08
CA GLU A 83 5.84 -0.71 14.79
C GLU A 83 4.66 -1.15 13.89
N ASN A 84 4.73 -0.86 12.58
CA ASN A 84 3.68 -1.25 11.64
C ASN A 84 3.60 -2.80 11.52
N ALA A 85 2.67 -3.39 12.25
CA ALA A 85 2.49 -4.84 12.30
C ALA A 85 2.12 -5.42 10.93
N TRP A 86 1.27 -4.71 10.18
CA TRP A 86 0.82 -5.13 8.85
C TRP A 86 1.98 -5.26 7.87
N ALA A 87 2.80 -4.20 7.75
CA ALA A 87 3.97 -4.21 6.87
C ALA A 87 4.97 -5.31 7.25
N ARG A 88 5.16 -5.55 8.56
CA ARG A 88 6.05 -6.60 9.06
C ARG A 88 5.59 -7.99 8.64
N ASP A 89 4.29 -8.26 8.76
CA ASP A 89 3.69 -9.57 8.45
C ASP A 89 3.65 -9.83 6.94
N GLU A 90 3.20 -8.86 6.13
CA GLU A 90 3.19 -9.00 4.68
C GLU A 90 4.60 -9.13 4.11
N ARG A 91 5.58 -8.35 4.61
CA ARG A 91 6.99 -8.54 4.23
C ARG A 91 7.49 -9.94 4.53
N ARG A 92 7.20 -10.47 5.73
CA ARG A 92 7.63 -11.82 6.13
C ARG A 92 7.02 -12.89 5.24
N LYS A 93 5.74 -12.73 4.88
CA LYS A 93 5.02 -13.61 3.96
C LYS A 93 5.66 -13.60 2.57
N PHE A 94 5.88 -12.43 1.96
CA PHE A 94 6.50 -12.35 0.63
C PHE A 94 7.94 -12.87 0.61
N ARG A 95 8.71 -12.64 1.69
CA ARG A 95 10.08 -13.19 1.79
C ARG A 95 10.10 -14.72 1.69
N ARG A 96 9.07 -15.40 2.18
CA ARG A 96 8.97 -16.87 2.07
C ARG A 96 8.80 -17.34 0.63
N TYR A 97 8.14 -16.56 -0.23
CA TYR A 97 7.93 -16.94 -1.64
C TYR A 97 9.20 -16.84 -2.48
N ILE A 98 10.16 -15.99 -2.09
CA ILE A 98 11.44 -15.85 -2.82
C ILE A 98 12.48 -16.89 -2.36
N THR A 99 12.35 -17.41 -1.15
CA THR A 99 13.32 -18.35 -0.55
C THR A 99 13.14 -19.82 -0.95
N TYR A 100 12.30 -20.13 -1.94
CA TYR A 100 12.05 -21.48 -2.47
C TYR A 100 12.45 -21.58 -3.93
#